data_AF-A0A921JNU4-F1
#
_entry.id   AF-A0A921JNU4-F1
#
_cell.length_a   1.000
_cell.length_b   1.000
_cell.length_c   1.000
_cell.angle_alpha   90.00
_cell.angle_beta   90.00
_cell.angle_gamma   90.00
#
_symmetry.space_group_name_H-M   'P 1'
#
loop_
_entity.id
_entity.type
_entity.pdbx_description
1 polymer ?
#
loop_
_entity_poly.entity_id
_entity_poly.type
_entity_poly.pdbx_seq_one_letter_code
_entity_poly.pdbx_strand_id
1 'polypeptide(L)' 'MQDGATYDDIVKKYGEPDSLNESLLLGTKTVTGLWYTGIKGKADGAFASLTFENGALTSKTQTYLK' A
#
# COMPACT_ATOMS: atom_id res chain seq x y z
N MET A 1 10.18 -1.61 -0.01
CA MET A 1 9.47 -1.18 1.22
C MET A 1 9.93 -2.01 2.41
N GLN A 2 10.16 -1.40 3.59
CA GLN A 2 10.56 -2.13 4.80
C GLN A 2 9.36 -2.87 5.42
N ASP A 3 9.63 -4.04 6.00
CA ASP A 3 8.65 -4.81 6.76
C ASP A 3 8.29 -4.07 8.06
N GLY A 4 6.98 -3.93 8.34
CA GLY A 4 6.46 -3.15 9.46
C GLY A 4 6.12 -1.67 9.16
N ALA A 5 6.22 -1.23 7.90
CA ALA A 5 5.73 0.10 7.52
C ALA A 5 4.21 0.22 7.75
N THR A 6 3.77 1.33 8.35
CA THR A 6 2.34 1.61 8.51
C THR A 6 1.75 2.18 7.22
N TYR A 7 0.43 2.13 7.07
CA TYR A 7 -0.26 2.75 5.93
C TYR A 7 0.12 4.22 5.77
N ASP A 8 0.19 4.98 6.87
CA ASP A 8 0.57 6.39 6.87
C ASP A 8 2.00 6.64 6.38
N ASP A 9 2.95 5.76 6.74
CA ASP A 9 4.34 5.90 6.26
C ASP A 9 4.44 5.71 4.74
N ILE A 10 3.65 4.78 4.21
CA ILE A 10 3.56 4.56 2.77
C ILE A 10 2.92 5.76 2.10
N VAL A 11 1.80 6.27 2.61
CA VAL A 11 1.12 7.44 2.03
C VAL A 11 2.00 8.68 2.07
N LYS A 12 2.73 8.91 3.17
CA LYS A 12 3.71 10.01 3.25
C LYS A 12 4.83 9.88 2.23
N LYS A 13 5.28 8.66 1.95
CA LYS A 13 6.42 8.40 1.05
C LYS A 13 6.04 8.37 -0.42
N TYR A 14 4.90 7.77 -0.75
CA TYR A 14 4.49 7.47 -2.12
C TYR A 14 3.27 8.27 -2.59
N GLY A 15 2.56 8.94 -1.68
CA GLY A 15 1.28 9.59 -1.93
C GLY A 15 0.10 8.69 -1.58
N GLU A 16 -1.12 9.23 -1.70
CA GLU A 16 -2.34 8.44 -1.53
C GLU A 16 -2.41 7.34 -2.60
N PRO A 17 -2.97 6.16 -2.27
CA PRO A 17 -3.20 5.12 -3.25
C PRO A 17 -4.25 5.57 -4.27
N ASP A 18 -4.07 5.16 -5.52
CA ASP A 18 -5.06 5.34 -6.57
C ASP A 18 -6.37 4.61 -6.30
N SER A 19 -6.28 3.48 -5.58
CA SER A 19 -7.45 2.74 -5.14
C SER A 19 -7.25 2.20 -3.72
N LEU A 20 -8.27 2.39 -2.90
CA LEU A 20 -8.31 1.89 -1.54
C LEU A 20 -9.51 0.95 -1.40
N ASN A 21 -9.25 -0.28 -0.93
CA ASN A 21 -10.29 -1.22 -0.57
C ASN A 21 -10.21 -1.51 0.92
N GLU A 22 -11.25 -1.14 1.66
CA GLU A 22 -11.36 -1.40 3.09
C GLU A 22 -12.43 -2.48 3.35
N SER A 23 -12.12 -3.43 4.21
CA SER A 23 -13.02 -4.49 4.63
C SER A 23 -12.91 -4.73 6.13
N LEU A 24 -14.03 -5.07 6.77
CA LEU A 24 -14.07 -5.46 8.17
C LEU A 24 -14.75 -6.83 8.25
N LEU A 25 -13.97 -7.86 8.60
CA LEU A 25 -14.43 -9.24 8.66
C LEU A 25 -14.10 -9.81 10.04
N LEU A 26 -15.14 -10.18 10.78
CA LEU A 26 -15.02 -10.80 12.11
C LEU A 26 -14.13 -10.01 13.09
N GLY A 27 -14.16 -8.68 13.03
CA GLY A 27 -13.35 -7.79 13.87
C GLY A 27 -11.93 -7.52 13.34
N THR A 28 -11.52 -8.18 12.26
CA THR A 28 -10.28 -7.88 11.55
C THR A 28 -10.55 -6.85 10.46
N LYS A 29 -9.91 -5.68 10.58
CA LYS A 29 -9.96 -4.63 9.57
C LYS A 29 -8.84 -4.86 8.56
N THR A 30 -9.18 -5.12 7.30
CA THR A 30 -8.25 -5.26 6.20
C THR A 30 -8.34 -4.05 5.29
N VAL A 31 -7.20 -3.43 4.99
CA VAL A 31 -7.09 -2.29 4.08
C VAL A 31 -6.10 -2.66 2.98
N THR A 32 -6.54 -2.62 1.73
CA THR A 32 -5.69 -2.84 0.57
C THR A 32 -5.56 -1.54 -0.21
N GLY A 33 -4.35 -0.99 -0.28
CA GLY A 33 -4.02 0.15 -1.13
C GLY A 33 -3.35 -0.30 -2.42
N LEU A 34 -3.76 0.28 -3.54
CA LEU A 34 -3.15 0.10 -4.86
C LEU A 34 -2.57 1.42 -5.33
N TRP A 35 -1.30 1.39 -5.72
CA TRP A 35 -0.58 2.49 -6.35
C TRP A 35 -0.15 2.05 -7.74
N TYR A 36 -0.62 2.72 -8.77
CA TYR A 36 -0.29 2.47 -10.17
C TYR A 36 -0.16 3.77 -10.98
N THR A 37 -0.61 4.91 -10.47
CA THR A 37 -0.28 6.23 -10.99
C THR A 37 0.35 7.09 -9.90
N GLY A 38 1.16 8.08 -10.28
CA GLY A 38 1.61 9.10 -9.33
C GLY A 38 2.61 8.65 -8.26
N ILE A 39 3.20 7.44 -8.34
CA ILE A 39 4.30 7.04 -7.46
C ILE A 39 5.49 7.98 -7.67
N LYS A 40 5.64 8.95 -6.76
CA LYS A 40 6.67 10.00 -6.86
C LYS A 40 8.07 9.38 -7.00
N GLY A 41 8.76 9.73 -8.09
CA GLY A 41 10.17 9.39 -8.31
C GLY A 41 10.46 8.01 -8.90
N LYS A 42 9.50 7.38 -9.61
CA LYS A 42 9.67 6.06 -10.22
C LYS A 42 9.31 6.04 -11.71
N ALA A 43 9.82 5.03 -12.43
CA ALA A 43 9.62 4.83 -13.86
C ALA A 43 8.15 4.52 -14.21
N ASP A 44 7.76 4.82 -15.45
CA ASP A 44 6.46 4.45 -16.00
C ASP A 44 6.18 2.94 -15.78
N GLY A 45 5.01 2.62 -15.23
CA GLY A 45 4.60 1.25 -14.91
C GLY A 45 4.95 0.76 -13.50
N ALA A 46 5.38 1.64 -12.58
CA ALA A 46 5.53 1.29 -11.18
C ALA A 46 4.17 0.93 -10.55
N PHE A 47 4.12 -0.21 -9.87
CA PHE A 47 2.92 -0.73 -9.22
C PHE A 47 3.24 -1.16 -7.79
N ALA A 48 2.39 -0.80 -6.83
CA ALA A 48 2.37 -1.36 -5.49
C ALA A 48 0.96 -1.77 -5.10
N SER A 49 0.84 -2.93 -4.48
CA SER A 49 -0.34 -3.39 -3.78
C SER A 49 0.06 -3.79 -2.37
N LEU A 50 -0.48 -3.08 -1.39
CA LEU A 50 -0.18 -3.29 0.02
C LEU A 50 -1.45 -3.61 0.77
N THR A 51 -1.42 -4.70 1.54
CA THR A 51 -2.51 -5.11 2.41
C THR A 51 -2.08 -4.96 3.85
N PHE A 52 -2.92 -4.26 4.61
CA PHE A 52 -2.77 -4.02 6.03
C PHE A 52 -3.91 -4.72 6.76
N GLU A 53 -3.61 -5.46 7.82
CA GLU A 53 -4.61 -6.01 8.71
C GLU A 53 -4.43 -5.40 10.09
N ASN A 54 -5.52 -4.86 10.66
CA ASN A 54 -5.52 -4.13 11.93
C ASN A 54 -4.44 -3.04 11.99
N GLY A 55 -4.16 -2.40 10.84
CA GLY A 55 -3.16 -1.34 10.71
C GLY A 55 -1.72 -1.80 10.49
N ALA A 56 -1.44 -3.11 10.54
CA ALA A 56 -0.12 -3.67 10.30
C ALA A 56 0.00 -4.23 8.88
N LEU A 57 1.11 -3.96 8.19
CA LEU A 57 1.37 -4.51 6.86
C LEU A 57 1.52 -6.04 6.93
N THR A 58 0.61 -6.76 6.30
CA THR A 58 0.63 -8.24 6.24
C THR A 58 1.06 -8.77 4.89
N SER A 59 0.83 -8.00 3.81
CA SER A 59 1.25 -8.38 2.47
C SER A 59 1.69 -7.17 1.65
N LYS A 60 2.76 -7.35 0.89
CA LYS A 60 3.25 -6.35 -0.08
C LYS A 60 3.57 -7.02 -1.40
N THR A 61 3.01 -6.47 -2.47
CA THR A 61 3.38 -6.77 -3.85
C THR A 61 3.84 -5.47 -4.48
N GLN A 62 5.02 -5.47 -5.07
CA GLN A 62 5.56 -4.27 -5.69
C GLN A 62 6.32 -4.63 -6.97
N THR A 63 6.09 -3.87 -8.03
CA THR A 63 6.71 -4.03 -9.35
C THR A 63 7.35 -2.71 -9.75
N TYR A 64 8.61 -2.78 -10.20
CA TYR A 64 9.45 -1.60 -10.53
C TYR A 64 9.66 -0.59 -9.38
N LEU A 65 9.36 -1.00 -8.15
CA LEU A 65 9.60 -0.26 -6.91
C LEU A 65 10.81 -0.86 -6.17
N LYS A 66 12.02 -0.34 -6.39
CA LYS A 66 13.15 -0.53 -5.45
C LYS A 66 12.90 0.12 -4.08
#